data_AF-A0A2G5RMX2-F1
#
_entry.id   AF-A0A2G5RMX2-F1
#
_cell.length_a   1.000
_cell.length_b   1.000
_cell.length_c   1.000
_cell.angle_alpha   90.00
_cell.angle_beta   90.00
_cell.angle_gamma   90.00
#
_symmetry.space_group_name_H-M   'P 1'
#
loop_
_entity.id
_entity.type
_entity.pdbx_description
1 polymer ?
#
loop_
_entity_poly.entity_id
_entity_poly.type
_entity_poly.pdbx_seq_one_letter_code
_entity_poly.pdbx_strand_id
1 'polypeptide(L)'
;MTYVWIGMIVFVICMSFISFWQTKRSVISLKNFIAILFVYSTTMIGFALVYTILHINGHVVMMENGKNIVASNFFQYVETSLYFSAVTLLSVGYGDIVPIGIGRWIAMVEALLGYALPAAFVVRTVMDVEKR
;
A
#
# COMPACT_ATOMS: atom_id res chain seq x y z
N MET A 1 -12.69 -16.28 10.42
CA MET A 1 -11.32 -16.82 10.25
C MET A 1 -10.51 -16.02 9.22
N THR A 2 -11.09 -15.64 8.08
CA THR A 2 -10.44 -14.84 7.02
C THR A 2 -9.93 -13.46 7.46
N TYR A 3 -10.63 -12.76 8.35
CA TYR A 3 -10.21 -11.44 8.85
C TYR A 3 -8.92 -11.44 9.68
N VAL A 4 -8.48 -12.59 10.19
CA VAL A 4 -7.21 -12.71 10.93
C VAL A 4 -6.02 -12.38 10.02
N TRP A 5 -6.13 -12.65 8.72
CA TRP A 5 -5.11 -12.31 7.72
C TRP A 5 -4.95 -10.80 7.55
N ILE A 6 -6.02 -10.02 7.72
CA ILE A 6 -5.93 -8.55 7.68
C ILE A 6 -5.05 -8.05 8.83
N GLY A 7 -5.22 -8.60 10.04
CA GLY A 7 -4.38 -8.27 11.19
C GLY A 7 -2.90 -8.58 10.94
N MET A 8 -2.59 -9.73 10.34
CA MET A 8 -1.22 -10.09 9.97
C MET A 8 -0.64 -9.18 8.88
N ILE A 9 -1.43 -8.79 7.87
CA ILE A 9 -0.99 -7.86 6.83
C ILE A 9 -0.65 -6.50 7.44
N VAL A 10 -1.53 -5.95 8.29
CA VAL A 10 -1.28 -4.68 8.99
C VAL A 10 -0.02 -4.78 9.83
N PHE A 11 0.18 -5.89 10.54
CA PHE A 11 1.40 -6.14 11.31
C PHE A 11 2.66 -6.15 10.44
N VAL A 12 2.62 -6.80 9.27
CA VAL A 12 3.75 -6.83 8.32
C VAL A 12 4.05 -5.44 7.77
N ILE A 13 3.02 -4.65 7.43
CA ILE A 13 3.19 -3.26 7.00
C ILE A 13 3.85 -2.47 8.13
N CYS A 14 3.31 -2.50 9.35
CA CYS A 14 3.89 -1.81 10.49
C CYS A 14 5.36 -2.20 10.75
N MET A 15 5.69 -3.50 10.68
CA MET A 15 7.07 -3.98 10.82
C MET A 15 7.99 -3.47 9.71
N SER A 16 7.49 -3.37 8.46
CA SER A 16 8.23 -2.77 7.35
C SER A 16 8.58 -1.31 7.62
N PHE A 17 7.62 -0.53 8.12
CA PHE A 17 7.83 0.87 8.50
C PHE A 17 8.81 1.02 9.69
N ILE A 18 8.71 0.15 10.71
CA ILE A 18 9.64 0.14 11.84
C ILE A 18 11.07 -0.17 11.38
N SER A 19 11.23 -1.20 10.53
CA SER A 19 12.52 -1.58 9.95
C SER A 19 13.14 -0.45 9.14
N PHE A 20 12.33 0.26 8.35
CA PHE A 20 12.78 1.46 7.66
C PHE A 20 13.33 2.49 8.65
N TRP A 21 12.61 2.82 9.72
CA TRP A 21 13.05 3.80 10.71
C TRP A 21 14.31 3.38 11.47
N GLN A 22 14.51 2.07 11.69
CA GLN A 22 15.68 1.52 12.38
C GLN A 22 16.95 1.42 11.51
N THR A 23 16.83 1.57 10.19
CA THR A 23 17.99 1.56 9.29
C THR A 23 19.01 2.64 9.74
N LYS A 24 20.30 2.30 9.84
CA LYS A 24 21.30 3.24 10.38
C LYS A 24 21.34 4.52 9.54
N ARG A 25 21.48 5.66 10.23
CA ARG A 25 21.63 7.02 9.68
C ARG A 25 22.90 7.12 8.83
N SER A 26 22.86 6.60 7.61
CA SER A 26 23.92 6.78 6.63
C SER A 26 23.44 7.73 5.54
N VAL A 27 24.23 8.77 5.28
CA VAL A 27 24.15 9.65 4.10
C VAL A 27 23.76 8.85 2.86
N ILE A 28 22.77 9.35 2.11
CA ILE A 28 22.16 8.79 0.89
C ILE A 28 22.96 7.60 0.33
N SER A 29 22.64 6.42 0.84
CA SER A 29 23.20 5.17 0.38
C SER A 29 22.14 4.44 -0.43
N LEU A 30 22.56 3.72 -1.48
CA LEU A 30 21.73 2.79 -2.25
C LEU A 30 20.86 1.89 -1.34
N LYS A 31 21.35 1.59 -0.12
CA LYS A 31 20.62 0.85 0.91
C LYS A 31 19.33 1.51 1.36
N ASN A 32 19.30 2.84 1.56
CA ASN A 32 18.09 3.55 1.98
C ASN A 32 17.06 3.59 0.85
N PHE A 33 17.51 3.75 -0.40
CA PHE A 33 16.64 3.70 -1.56
C PHE A 33 15.98 2.32 -1.72
N ILE A 34 16.77 1.25 -1.60
CA ILE A 34 16.26 -0.13 -1.62
C ILE A 34 15.27 -0.36 -0.47
N ALA A 35 15.54 0.16 0.73
CA ALA A 35 14.64 0.04 1.86
C ALA A 35 13.27 0.72 1.60
N ILE A 36 13.26 1.90 0.98
CA ILE A 36 12.01 2.58 0.59
C ILE A 36 11.24 1.75 -0.43
N LEU A 37 11.91 1.25 -1.46
CA LEU A 37 11.30 0.42 -2.50
C LEU A 37 10.69 -0.86 -1.91
N PHE A 38 11.33 -1.43 -0.88
CA PHE A 38 10.80 -2.55 -0.13
C PHE A 38 9.54 -2.17 0.64
N VAL A 39 9.52 -1.03 1.35
CA VAL A 39 8.33 -0.53 2.05
C VAL A 39 7.17 -0.25 1.09
N TYR A 40 7.44 0.33 -0.08
CA TYR A 40 6.42 0.53 -1.11
C TYR A 40 5.85 -0.80 -1.61
N SER A 41 6.73 -1.75 -1.94
CA SER A 41 6.32 -3.07 -2.42
C SER A 41 5.47 -3.82 -1.40
N THR A 42 5.89 -3.83 -0.12
CA THR A 42 5.14 -4.53 0.94
C THR A 42 3.81 -3.85 1.24
N THR A 43 3.76 -2.52 1.23
CA THR A 43 2.51 -1.76 1.41
C THR A 43 1.54 -2.04 0.26
N MET A 44 2.02 -1.97 -0.98
CA MET A 44 1.23 -2.25 -2.18
C MET A 44 0.64 -3.68 -2.17
N ILE A 45 1.48 -4.68 -1.90
CA ILE A 45 1.00 -6.07 -1.80
C ILE A 45 0.02 -6.23 -0.64
N GLY A 46 0.28 -5.59 0.50
CA GLY A 46 -0.59 -5.66 1.67
C GLY A 46 -1.99 -5.12 1.39
N PHE A 47 -2.12 -3.92 0.83
CA PHE A 47 -3.43 -3.35 0.50
C PHE A 47 -4.16 -4.14 -0.57
N ALA A 48 -3.46 -4.61 -1.62
CA ALA A 48 -4.03 -5.50 -2.62
C ALA A 48 -4.66 -6.77 -2.02
N LEU A 49 -3.97 -7.38 -1.05
CA LEU A 49 -4.50 -8.54 -0.32
C LEU A 49 -5.68 -8.18 0.57
N VAL A 50 -5.69 -7.00 1.21
CA VAL A 50 -6.84 -6.52 1.99
C VAL A 50 -8.07 -6.36 1.09
N TYR A 51 -7.94 -5.74 -0.09
CA TYR A 51 -9.05 -5.63 -1.04
C TYR A 51 -9.55 -6.99 -1.51
N THR A 52 -8.63 -7.92 -1.80
CA THR A 52 -8.96 -9.28 -2.22
C THR A 52 -9.70 -10.04 -1.12
N ILE A 53 -9.25 -9.97 0.13
CA ILE A 53 -9.93 -10.62 1.27
C ILE A 53 -11.33 -10.06 1.41
N LEU A 54 -11.51 -8.74 1.35
CA LEU A 54 -12.83 -8.13 1.47
C LEU A 54 -13.77 -8.60 0.36
N HIS A 55 -13.28 -8.70 -0.88
CA HIS A 55 -14.05 -9.23 -2.00
C HIS A 55 -14.50 -10.68 -1.78
N ILE A 56 -13.61 -11.57 -1.35
CA ILE A 56 -13.95 -12.98 -1.07
C ILE A 56 -15.01 -13.09 0.05
N ASN A 57 -15.02 -12.17 1.01
CA ASN A 57 -16.04 -12.12 2.06
C ASN A 57 -17.36 -11.46 1.60
N GLY A 58 -17.51 -11.16 0.30
CA GLY A 58 -18.74 -10.62 -0.30
C GLY A 58 -18.85 -9.10 -0.28
N HIS A 59 -17.81 -8.37 0.15
CA HIS A 59 -17.84 -6.91 0.14
C HIS A 59 -17.46 -6.36 -1.22
N VAL A 60 -18.28 -5.44 -1.73
CA VAL A 60 -17.97 -4.71 -2.96
C VAL A 60 -17.13 -3.48 -2.60
N VAL A 61 -15.83 -3.56 -2.83
CA VAL A 61 -14.86 -2.52 -2.42
C VAL A 61 -14.32 -1.67 -3.58
N MET A 62 -14.38 -2.20 -4.81
CA MET A 62 -13.84 -1.56 -6.01
C MET A 62 -14.77 -1.82 -7.20
N MET A 63 -14.75 -0.90 -8.15
CA MET A 63 -15.53 -0.94 -9.38
C MET A 63 -14.63 -0.61 -10.55
N GLU A 64 -14.73 -1.36 -11.65
CA GLU A 64 -13.96 -1.14 -12.87
C GLU A 64 -14.90 -0.63 -13.96
N ASN A 65 -14.60 0.52 -14.56
CA ASN A 65 -15.40 1.13 -15.64
C ASN A 65 -16.91 1.22 -15.36
N GLY A 66 -17.29 1.53 -14.12
CA GLY A 66 -18.69 1.65 -13.71
C GLY A 66 -19.43 0.32 -13.51
N LYS A 67 -18.75 -0.82 -13.60
CA LYS A 67 -19.31 -2.16 -13.35
C LYS A 67 -18.64 -2.82 -12.15
N ASN A 68 -19.43 -3.53 -11.35
CA ASN A 68 -18.89 -4.36 -10.28
C ASN A 68 -17.90 -5.35 -10.89
N ILE A 69 -16.74 -5.50 -10.26
CA ILE A 69 -15.73 -6.46 -10.70
C ILE A 69 -16.27 -7.86 -10.42
N VAL A 70 -16.88 -8.47 -11.43
CA VAL A 70 -17.26 -9.88 -11.45
C VAL A 70 -16.07 -10.63 -12.04
N ALA A 71 -14.97 -10.72 -11.29
CA ALA A 71 -13.85 -11.53 -11.71
C ALA A 71 -14.27 -13.00 -11.66
N SER A 72 -14.19 -13.70 -12.79
CA SER A 72 -14.48 -15.13 -12.86
C SER A 72 -13.41 -15.96 -12.13
N ASN A 73 -12.21 -15.40 -11.96
CA ASN A 73 -11.05 -16.06 -11.37
C ASN A 73 -10.42 -15.23 -10.25
N PHE A 74 -10.04 -15.90 -9.16
CA PHE A 74 -9.36 -15.29 -8.00
C PHE A 74 -8.08 -14.54 -8.39
N PHE A 75 -7.23 -15.14 -9.24
CA PHE A 75 -5.96 -14.54 -9.68
C PHE A 75 -6.16 -13.22 -10.42
N GLN A 76 -7.21 -13.14 -11.26
CA GLN A 76 -7.54 -11.91 -11.97
C GLN A 76 -7.93 -10.81 -10.98
N TYR A 77 -8.69 -11.13 -9.94
CA TYR A 77 -9.04 -10.15 -8.90
C TYR A 77 -7.81 -9.65 -8.12
N VAL A 78 -6.86 -10.55 -7.82
CA VAL A 78 -5.60 -10.18 -7.15
C VAL A 78 -4.78 -9.24 -8.02
N GLU A 79 -4.68 -9.51 -9.33
CA GLU A 79 -3.99 -8.64 -10.29
C GLU A 79 -4.64 -7.25 -10.36
N THR A 80 -5.97 -7.20 -10.51
CA THR A 80 -6.73 -5.95 -10.49
C THR A 80 -6.56 -5.18 -9.18
N SER A 81 -6.53 -5.89 -8.03
CA SER A 81 -6.31 -5.30 -6.71
C SER A 81 -4.89 -4.76 -6.54
N LEU A 82 -3.88 -5.45 -7.08
CA LEU A 82 -2.49 -5.00 -7.09
C LEU A 82 -2.33 -3.75 -7.93
N TYR A 83 -2.93 -3.73 -9.13
CA TYR A 83 -2.93 -2.56 -9.99
C TYR A 83 -3.63 -1.37 -9.31
N PHE A 84 -4.82 -1.56 -8.73
CA PHE A 84 -5.53 -0.52 -7.99
C PHE A 84 -4.72 0.02 -6.80
N SER A 85 -4.10 -0.88 -6.04
CA SER A 85 -3.22 -0.51 -4.92
C SER A 85 -2.01 0.29 -5.40
N ALA A 86 -1.36 -0.12 -6.48
CA ALA A 86 -0.23 0.60 -7.07
C ALA A 86 -0.60 2.03 -7.47
N VAL A 87 -1.70 2.21 -8.24
CA VAL A 87 -2.11 3.53 -8.71
C VAL A 87 -2.61 4.43 -7.58
N THR A 88 -3.13 3.86 -6.49
CA THR A 88 -3.58 4.60 -5.30
C THR A 88 -2.41 5.01 -4.42
N LEU A 89 -1.53 4.06 -4.08
CA LEU A 89 -0.36 4.28 -3.25
C LEU A 89 0.63 5.26 -3.91
N LEU A 90 0.81 5.16 -5.22
CA LEU A 90 1.67 6.07 -5.98
C LEU A 90 0.95 7.37 -6.40
N SER A 91 -0.32 7.54 -6.01
CA SER A 91 -1.13 8.73 -6.32
C SER A 91 -1.27 9.02 -7.83
N VAL A 92 -1.20 7.99 -8.68
CA VAL A 92 -1.41 8.11 -10.13
C VAL A 92 -2.90 8.23 -10.44
N GLY A 93 -3.72 7.32 -9.88
CA GLY A 93 -5.18 7.39 -9.91
C GLY A 93 -5.82 7.60 -11.29
N TYR A 94 -5.57 6.72 -12.26
CA TYR A 94 -6.13 6.84 -13.63
C TYR A 94 -7.67 6.91 -13.68
N GLY A 95 -8.36 6.40 -12.66
CA GLY A 95 -9.83 6.48 -12.53
C GLY A 95 -10.59 5.39 -13.29
N ASP A 96 -9.88 4.45 -13.90
CA ASP A 96 -10.40 3.21 -14.49
C ASP A 96 -10.96 2.25 -13.44
N ILE A 97 -10.31 2.19 -12.27
CA ILE A 97 -10.80 1.51 -11.08
C ILE A 97 -11.03 2.53 -9.98
N VAL A 98 -12.22 2.51 -9.39
CA VAL A 98 -12.61 3.43 -8.32
C VAL A 98 -13.02 2.68 -7.05
N PRO A 99 -12.63 3.19 -5.87
CA PRO A 99 -13.06 2.60 -4.61
C PRO A 99 -14.52 2.94 -4.31
N ILE A 100 -15.26 1.95 -3.80
CA ILE A 100 -16.67 2.08 -3.40
C ILE A 100 -16.91 1.43 -2.04
N GLY A 101 -18.03 1.78 -1.40
CA GLY A 101 -18.37 1.27 -0.07
C GLY A 101 -17.25 1.52 0.95
N ILE A 102 -16.87 0.46 1.68
CA ILE A 102 -15.78 0.52 2.67
C ILE A 102 -14.39 0.68 2.02
N GLY A 103 -14.24 0.32 0.74
CA GLY A 103 -12.98 0.48 0.00
C GLY A 103 -12.51 1.94 -0.06
N ARG A 104 -13.42 2.91 0.05
CA ARG A 104 -13.07 4.34 0.08
C ARG A 104 -12.21 4.72 1.28
N TRP A 105 -12.56 4.21 2.47
CA TRP A 105 -11.78 4.48 3.68
C TRP A 105 -10.40 3.84 3.62
N ILE A 106 -10.32 2.63 3.06
CA ILE A 106 -9.06 1.90 2.88
C ILE A 106 -8.16 2.65 1.88
N ALA A 107 -8.70 3.05 0.73
CA ALA A 107 -7.97 3.81 -0.28
C ALA A 107 -7.49 5.18 0.23
N MET A 108 -8.27 5.86 1.08
CA MET A 108 -7.82 7.11 1.71
C MET A 108 -6.60 6.90 2.62
N VAL A 109 -6.60 5.84 3.44
CA VAL A 109 -5.45 5.50 4.30
C VAL A 109 -4.25 5.10 3.45
N GLU A 110 -4.47 4.29 2.41
CA GLU A 110 -3.43 3.87 1.48
C GLU A 110 -2.76 5.06 0.78
N ALA A 111 -3.56 5.99 0.22
CA ALA A 111 -3.05 7.19 -0.43
C ALA A 111 -2.29 8.09 0.56
N LEU A 112 -2.79 8.22 1.80
CA LEU A 112 -2.10 8.98 2.85
C LEU A 112 -0.72 8.39 3.16
N LEU A 113 -0.61 7.06 3.29
CA LEU A 113 0.66 6.39 3.50
C LEU A 113 1.60 6.57 2.31
N GLY A 114 1.07 6.45 1.11
CA GLY A 114 1.79 6.67 -0.15
C GLY A 114 2.41 8.06 -0.25
N TYR A 115 1.67 9.09 0.17
CA TYR A 115 2.13 10.48 0.22
C TYR A 115 3.11 10.76 1.37
N ALA A 116 2.91 10.12 2.53
CA ALA A 116 3.75 10.33 3.71
C ALA A 116 5.16 9.72 3.56
N LEU A 117 5.30 8.64 2.80
CA LEU A 117 6.57 7.90 2.66
C LEU A 117 7.74 8.73 2.09
N PRO A 118 7.61 9.47 0.97
CA PRO A 118 8.69 10.30 0.44
C PRO A 118 9.01 11.46 1.36
N ALA A 119 7.99 12.08 1.96
CA ALA A 119 8.17 13.17 2.92
C ALA A 119 8.96 12.70 4.15
N ALA A 120 8.62 11.53 4.71
CA ALA A 120 9.36 10.92 5.81
C ALA A 120 10.82 10.64 5.44
N PHE A 121 11.08 10.18 4.22
CA PHE A 121 12.44 9.99 3.72
C PHE A 121 13.23 11.31 3.63
N VAL A 122 12.62 12.37 3.11
CA VAL A 122 13.25 13.69 3.02
C VAL A 122 13.56 14.23 4.40
N VAL A 123 12.60 14.23 5.34
CA VAL A 123 12.79 14.69 6.73
C VAL A 123 13.94 13.95 7.39
N ARG A 124 13.98 12.62 7.26
CA ARG A 124 15.06 11.81 7.81
C ARG A 124 16.41 12.17 7.19
N THR A 125 16.45 12.38 5.87
CA THR A 125 17.69 12.74 5.17
C THR A 125 18.21 14.10 5.65
N VAL A 126 17.33 15.10 5.81
CA VAL A 126 17.70 16.43 6.32
C VAL A 126 18.20 16.35 7.77
N MET A 127 17.49 15.63 8.64
CA MET A 127 17.90 15.44 10.05
C MET A 127 19.22 14.66 10.22
N ASP A 128 19.62 13.87 9.22
CA ASP A 128 20.90 13.16 9.22
C ASP A 128 22.05 14.06 8.75
N VAL A 129 21.78 15.02 7.86
CA VAL A 129 22.75 16.03 7.44
C VAL A 129 23.04 17.01 8.57
N GLU A 130 22.02 17.47 9.30
CA GLU A 130 22.17 18.48 10.37
C GLU A 130 22.94 17.97 11.61
N LYS A 131 23.00 16.65 11.83
CA LYS A 131 23.76 16.05 12.95
C LYS A 131 25.24 15.82 12.65
N ARG A 132 25.71 16.12 11.44
CA ARG A 132 27.13 16.07 11.05
C ARG A 132 27.73 17.47 11.08
#